data_AF-F6GGS0-F1
#
_entry.id   AF-F6GGS0-F1
#
_cell.length_a   1.000
_cell.length_b   1.000
_cell.length_c   1.000
_cell.angle_alpha   90.00
_cell.angle_beta   90.00
_cell.angle_gamma   90.00
#
_symmetry.space_group_name_H-M   'P 1'
#
loop_
_entity.id
_entity.type
_entity.pdbx_description
1 polymer ?
#
loop_
_entity_poly.entity_id
_entity_poly.type
_entity_poly.pdbx_seq_one_letter_code
_entity_poly.pdbx_strand_id
1 'polypeptide(L)'
;MKPQDKHRVNWIDGMKINKDHFIDFEESVIHAIKSSEQKQVTPVSYGLLPDFSEQGSAIDLLISIDGQNTIEVILNKCHAITLGGFQINISEETKPLLEQSGYILKQQYAIGNEDNEFYVILTVNPYERIPVGNANPNEEPPRHPYVLPEYKLDILTKAEVSKRELGLHHITIGKVIVKDNVPKLVENFIPPCKSIQSHADLKFTFNEIVTFFNLMESYSMHVIQKIYQKKQSNDLSHMVLHICQRVLENLNRSIPEFRMQDKYESPIVMINKLSGLARVIKSSLDVFVGTGKEELLNYLTDWCDLNQGAFENVLIDMLEIKYEHTDINASLLKVSSFSKLMLSLFKKLNELDYIGKKEDSNIFVKEEVVDNVEVKNRRSFLLD
;
A
#
# COMPACT_ATOMS: atom_id res chain seq x y z
N MET A 1 -11.92 0.75 -25.34
CA MET A 1 -11.57 -0.17 -26.46
C MET A 1 -12.34 -1.47 -26.21
N LYS A 2 -13.25 -1.90 -27.11
CA LYS A 2 -13.92 -3.20 -26.91
C LYS A 2 -12.86 -4.31 -27.02
N PRO A 3 -12.81 -5.29 -26.10
CA PRO A 3 -11.91 -6.42 -26.25
C PRO A 3 -12.39 -7.22 -27.45
N GLN A 4 -11.63 -7.15 -28.54
CA GLN A 4 -11.77 -8.08 -29.64
C GLN A 4 -10.93 -9.29 -29.27
N ASP A 5 -11.58 -10.43 -29.04
CA ASP A 5 -10.88 -11.68 -28.78
C ASP A 5 -9.86 -11.92 -29.91
N LYS A 6 -8.59 -12.13 -29.53
CA LYS A 6 -7.51 -12.40 -30.49
C LYS A 6 -7.41 -13.91 -30.67
N HIS A 7 -7.91 -14.40 -31.79
CA HIS A 7 -7.94 -15.83 -32.11
C HIS A 7 -6.64 -16.30 -32.76
N ARG A 8 -6.35 -17.61 -32.61
CA ARG A 8 -5.19 -18.23 -33.26
C ARG A 8 -5.44 -18.35 -34.77
N VAL A 9 -4.36 -18.23 -35.54
CA VAL A 9 -4.40 -18.47 -36.98
C VAL A 9 -4.63 -19.96 -37.27
N ASN A 10 -5.58 -20.25 -38.16
CA ASN A 10 -5.84 -21.59 -38.65
C ASN A 10 -4.92 -21.89 -39.85
N TRP A 11 -3.80 -22.56 -39.58
CA TRP A 11 -2.83 -22.93 -40.62
C TRP A 11 -3.29 -24.18 -41.38
N ILE A 12 -3.32 -24.09 -42.71
CA ILE A 12 -3.64 -25.21 -43.61
C ILE A 12 -2.57 -25.35 -44.69
N ASP A 13 -2.35 -26.57 -45.16
CA ASP A 13 -1.40 -26.82 -46.25
C ASP A 13 -1.84 -26.10 -47.54
N GLY A 14 -0.86 -25.57 -48.28
CA GLY A 14 -1.11 -24.75 -49.48
C GLY A 14 -1.68 -23.34 -49.25
N MET A 15 -1.81 -22.90 -48.00
CA MET A 15 -2.29 -21.54 -47.66
C MET A 15 -1.32 -20.45 -48.13
N LYS A 16 -1.84 -19.37 -48.71
CA LYS A 16 -1.03 -18.17 -49.04
C LYS A 16 -0.75 -17.38 -47.76
N ILE A 17 0.52 -17.32 -47.37
CA ILE A 17 0.96 -16.61 -46.16
C ILE A 17 1.28 -15.15 -46.49
N ASN A 18 0.89 -14.25 -45.60
CA ASN A 18 1.23 -12.82 -45.64
C ASN A 18 1.53 -12.32 -44.21
N LYS A 19 1.93 -11.05 -44.08
CA LYS A 19 2.29 -10.45 -42.79
C LYS A 19 1.18 -10.50 -41.74
N ASP A 20 -0.09 -10.41 -42.15
CA ASP A 20 -1.22 -10.29 -41.23
C ASP A 20 -1.40 -11.60 -40.42
N HIS A 21 -1.11 -12.75 -41.03
CA HIS A 21 -1.10 -14.04 -40.31
C HIS A 21 -0.04 -14.08 -39.20
N PHE A 22 1.12 -13.44 -39.37
CA PHE A 22 2.13 -13.38 -38.32
C PHE A 22 1.72 -12.41 -37.20
N ILE A 23 1.10 -11.28 -37.58
CA ILE A 23 0.55 -10.32 -36.61
C ILE A 23 -0.55 -10.99 -35.78
N ASP A 24 -1.54 -11.62 -36.41
CA ASP A 24 -2.63 -12.34 -35.74
C ASP A 24 -2.10 -13.44 -34.81
N PHE A 25 -1.08 -14.18 -35.26
CA PHE A 25 -0.43 -15.18 -34.43
C PHE A 25 0.18 -14.56 -33.16
N GLU A 26 0.99 -13.52 -33.29
CA GLU A 26 1.60 -12.82 -32.15
C GLU A 26 0.56 -12.19 -31.21
N GLU A 27 -0.46 -11.53 -31.75
CA GLU A 27 -1.54 -10.95 -30.95
C GLU A 27 -2.32 -12.03 -30.17
N SER A 28 -2.54 -13.20 -30.78
CA SER A 28 -3.17 -14.34 -30.10
C SER A 28 -2.31 -14.90 -28.96
N VAL A 29 -0.97 -14.88 -29.12
CA VAL A 29 -0.01 -15.25 -28.07
C VAL A 29 -0.05 -14.25 -26.93
N ILE A 30 0.01 -12.94 -27.23
CA ILE A 30 -0.12 -11.86 -26.24
C ILE A 30 -1.44 -12.01 -25.47
N HIS A 31 -2.54 -12.28 -26.17
CA HIS A 31 -3.84 -12.49 -25.55
C HIS A 31 -3.88 -13.73 -24.64
N ALA A 32 -3.23 -14.83 -25.04
CA ALA A 32 -3.13 -16.04 -24.23
C ALA A 32 -2.31 -15.79 -22.95
N ILE A 33 -1.19 -15.06 -23.04
CA ILE A 33 -0.36 -14.67 -21.89
C ILE A 33 -1.17 -13.79 -20.94
N LYS A 34 -1.78 -12.72 -21.45
CA LYS A 34 -2.65 -11.83 -20.66
C LYS A 34 -3.77 -12.61 -19.96
N SER A 35 -4.43 -13.53 -20.64
CA SER A 35 -5.49 -14.37 -20.06
C SER A 35 -4.98 -15.31 -18.96
N SER A 36 -3.72 -15.75 -19.06
CA SER A 36 -3.06 -16.53 -18.00
C SER A 36 -2.77 -15.66 -16.78
N GLU A 37 -2.16 -14.49 -16.99
CA GLU A 37 -1.80 -13.54 -15.94
C GLU A 37 -3.04 -13.01 -15.19
N GLN A 38 -4.12 -12.72 -15.91
CA GLN A 38 -5.37 -12.20 -15.34
C GLN A 38 -5.97 -13.11 -14.25
N LYS A 39 -5.66 -14.42 -14.25
CA LYS A 39 -6.12 -15.36 -13.21
C LYS A 39 -5.56 -15.05 -11.82
N GLN A 40 -4.41 -14.38 -11.76
CA GLN A 40 -3.73 -14.00 -10.52
C GLN A 40 -3.83 -12.51 -10.25
N VAL A 41 -4.76 -11.83 -10.92
CA VAL A 41 -5.00 -10.40 -10.78
C VAL A 41 -6.39 -10.20 -10.21
N THR A 42 -6.50 -9.38 -9.18
CA THR A 42 -7.79 -8.99 -8.59
C THR A 42 -7.80 -7.48 -8.37
N PRO A 43 -8.96 -6.85 -8.10
CA PRO A 43 -9.01 -5.42 -7.77
C PRO A 43 -8.16 -4.99 -6.57
N VAL A 44 -7.69 -5.95 -5.77
CA VAL A 44 -6.81 -5.73 -4.62
C VAL A 44 -5.44 -6.38 -4.79
N SER A 45 -5.10 -6.95 -5.95
CA SER A 45 -3.80 -7.58 -6.21
C SER A 45 -3.39 -7.34 -7.67
N TYR A 46 -3.02 -6.09 -7.97
CA TYR A 46 -2.46 -5.66 -9.24
C TYR A 46 -1.51 -4.48 -9.02
N GLY A 47 -0.90 -3.95 -10.07
CA GLY A 47 -0.02 -2.79 -9.99
C GLY A 47 1.45 -3.18 -9.97
N LEU A 48 2.26 -2.46 -9.21
CA LEU A 48 3.70 -2.69 -9.14
C LEU A 48 4.01 -4.14 -8.78
N LEU A 49 5.04 -4.69 -9.43
CA LEU A 49 5.54 -6.03 -9.19
C LEU A 49 6.76 -5.98 -8.26
N PRO A 50 7.04 -7.05 -7.49
CA PRO A 50 8.25 -7.10 -6.68
C PRO A 50 9.50 -7.10 -7.56
N ASP A 51 10.40 -6.17 -7.29
CA ASP A 51 11.75 -6.20 -7.84
C ASP A 51 12.63 -7.03 -6.89
N PHE A 52 13.17 -8.13 -7.41
CA PHE A 52 14.04 -9.05 -6.67
C PHE A 52 15.53 -8.69 -6.82
N SER A 53 15.86 -7.65 -7.57
CA SER A 53 17.23 -7.11 -7.58
C SER A 53 17.56 -6.40 -6.27
N GLU A 54 18.82 -6.47 -5.82
CA GLU A 54 19.24 -6.00 -4.49
C GLU A 54 19.06 -4.48 -4.26
N GLN A 55 18.85 -3.69 -5.32
CA GLN A 55 18.82 -2.22 -5.29
C GLN A 55 17.59 -1.62 -5.98
N GLY A 56 16.71 -2.44 -6.55
CA GLY A 56 15.68 -1.99 -7.48
C GLY A 56 14.39 -1.51 -6.81
N SER A 57 13.96 -0.29 -7.17
CA SER A 57 12.54 0.08 -7.10
C SER A 57 11.83 -0.42 -8.35
N ALA A 58 10.61 -0.93 -8.21
CA ALA A 58 9.76 -1.30 -9.34
C ALA A 58 9.33 -0.09 -10.19
N ILE A 59 9.49 1.13 -9.66
CA ILE A 59 9.13 2.37 -10.32
C ILE A 59 10.18 3.46 -10.07
N ASP A 60 10.48 4.23 -11.12
CA ASP A 60 11.21 5.51 -11.05
C ASP A 60 10.42 6.55 -11.83
N LEU A 61 9.78 7.46 -11.08
CA LEU A 61 8.86 8.48 -11.56
C LEU A 61 9.30 9.84 -11.01
N LEU A 62 9.59 10.77 -11.91
CA LEU A 62 9.89 12.16 -11.57
C LEU A 62 8.66 13.00 -11.82
N ILE A 63 8.15 13.65 -10.76
CA ILE A 63 7.08 14.63 -10.86
C ILE A 63 7.65 15.96 -10.39
N SER A 64 7.58 16.97 -11.25
CA SER A 64 7.96 18.33 -10.95
C SER A 64 6.80 19.27 -11.25
N ILE A 65 6.81 20.44 -10.61
CA ILE A 65 5.85 21.50 -10.86
C ILE A 65 6.65 22.75 -11.20
N ASP A 66 6.38 23.33 -12.35
CA ASP A 66 7.04 24.57 -12.76
C ASP A 66 6.43 25.81 -12.10
N GLY A 67 7.08 26.96 -12.25
CA GLY A 67 6.62 28.24 -11.71
C GLY A 67 5.35 28.80 -12.39
N GLN A 68 4.77 28.09 -13.36
CA GLN A 68 3.54 28.45 -14.07
C GLN A 68 2.38 27.51 -13.71
N ASN A 69 2.48 26.75 -12.62
CA ASN A 69 1.52 25.74 -12.20
C ASN A 69 1.28 24.64 -13.26
N THR A 70 2.34 24.24 -13.96
CA THR A 70 2.32 23.06 -14.84
C THR A 70 2.93 21.88 -14.11
N ILE A 71 2.19 20.78 -14.03
CA ILE A 71 2.71 19.49 -13.58
C ILE A 71 3.47 18.89 -14.75
N GLU A 72 4.74 18.56 -14.55
CA GLU A 72 5.54 17.77 -15.47
C GLU A 72 5.85 16.41 -14.85
N VAL A 73 5.65 15.36 -15.64
CA VAL A 73 5.88 13.98 -15.23
C VAL A 73 6.80 13.32 -16.24
N ILE A 74 7.86 12.67 -15.75
CA ILE A 74 8.79 11.86 -16.54
C ILE A 74 8.86 10.48 -15.91
N LEU A 75 8.59 9.44 -16.69
CA LEU A 75 8.69 8.05 -16.24
C LEU A 75 9.97 7.40 -16.77
N ASN A 76 10.83 6.94 -15.87
CA ASN A 76 12.10 6.30 -16.23
C ASN A 76 12.04 4.78 -16.12
N LYS A 77 11.36 4.25 -15.09
CA LYS A 77 11.24 2.81 -14.86
C LYS A 77 9.84 2.49 -14.37
N CYS A 78 9.27 1.39 -14.85
CA CYS A 78 8.03 0.83 -14.31
C CYS A 78 7.95 -0.66 -14.63
N HIS A 79 7.89 -1.49 -13.59
CA HIS A 79 7.57 -2.91 -13.69
C HIS A 79 6.29 -3.19 -12.93
N ALA A 80 5.23 -3.49 -13.68
CA ALA A 80 3.89 -3.60 -13.13
C ALA A 80 2.99 -4.53 -13.95
N ILE A 81 1.84 -4.86 -13.39
CA ILE A 81 0.74 -5.54 -14.07
C ILE A 81 -0.56 -4.74 -13.90
N THR A 82 -1.27 -4.52 -14.99
CA THR A 82 -2.56 -3.84 -14.98
C THR A 82 -3.67 -4.76 -14.48
N LEU A 83 -4.82 -4.19 -14.07
CA LEU A 83 -5.99 -4.99 -13.66
C LEU A 83 -6.50 -5.91 -14.79
N GLY A 84 -6.21 -5.56 -16.04
CA GLY A 84 -6.53 -6.35 -17.24
C GLY A 84 -5.56 -7.49 -17.52
N GLY A 85 -4.50 -7.67 -16.74
CA GLY A 85 -3.50 -8.72 -16.92
C GLY A 85 -2.40 -8.38 -17.93
N PHE A 86 -2.27 -7.12 -18.35
CA PHE A 86 -1.15 -6.68 -19.20
C PHE A 86 0.04 -6.25 -18.36
N GLN A 87 1.22 -6.75 -18.73
CA GLN A 87 2.48 -6.40 -18.09
C GLN A 87 3.04 -5.10 -18.67
N ILE A 88 3.55 -4.26 -17.78
CA ILE A 88 4.32 -3.06 -18.07
C ILE A 88 5.77 -3.38 -17.70
N ASN A 89 6.69 -3.19 -18.64
CA ASN A 89 8.11 -3.44 -18.44
C ASN A 89 8.93 -2.33 -19.09
N ILE A 90 9.04 -1.21 -18.38
CA ILE A 90 9.91 -0.10 -18.72
C ILE A 90 11.14 -0.22 -17.81
N SER A 91 12.24 -0.68 -18.39
CA SER A 91 13.54 -0.89 -17.75
C SER A 91 14.61 0.04 -18.32
N GLU A 92 15.79 0.04 -17.69
CA GLU A 92 17.00 0.73 -18.18
C GLU A 92 17.42 0.31 -19.59
N GLU A 93 17.02 -0.88 -20.04
CA GLU A 93 17.29 -1.38 -21.40
C GLU A 93 16.24 -0.90 -22.42
N THR A 94 14.95 -0.92 -22.03
CA THR A 94 13.86 -0.58 -22.94
C THR A 94 13.66 0.94 -23.12
N LYS A 95 13.95 1.75 -22.09
CA LYS A 95 13.76 3.20 -22.14
C LYS A 95 14.63 3.86 -23.23
N PRO A 96 15.95 3.61 -23.33
CA PRO A 96 16.75 4.19 -24.39
C PRO A 96 16.26 3.79 -25.80
N LEU A 97 15.75 2.57 -25.96
CA LEU A 97 15.20 2.09 -27.23
C LEU A 97 13.92 2.86 -27.64
N LEU A 98 13.05 3.16 -26.68
CA LEU A 98 11.87 4.01 -26.89
C LEU A 98 12.29 5.44 -27.26
N GLU A 99 13.23 6.02 -26.51
CA GLU A 99 13.71 7.39 -26.74
C GLU A 99 14.41 7.57 -28.09
N GLN A 100 15.20 6.57 -28.53
CA GLN A 100 15.79 6.54 -29.88
C GLN A 100 14.75 6.62 -30.99
N SER A 101 13.54 6.15 -30.72
CA SER A 101 12.42 6.12 -31.66
C SER A 101 11.54 7.37 -31.54
N GLY A 102 11.99 8.39 -30.77
CA GLY A 102 11.25 9.61 -30.47
C GLY A 102 10.11 9.41 -29.47
N TYR A 103 9.99 8.21 -28.88
CA TYR A 103 8.92 7.88 -27.94
C TYR A 103 9.36 8.19 -26.51
N ILE A 104 9.06 9.40 -26.05
CA ILE A 104 9.46 9.89 -24.73
C ILE A 104 8.27 9.79 -23.76
N LEU A 105 8.47 9.11 -22.64
CA LEU A 105 7.48 8.98 -21.56
C LEU A 105 7.47 10.21 -20.66
N LYS A 106 7.03 11.33 -21.23
CA LYS A 106 6.90 12.62 -20.57
C LYS A 106 5.53 13.21 -20.83
N GLN A 107 4.90 13.76 -19.79
CA GLN A 107 3.60 14.43 -19.90
C GLN A 107 3.59 15.73 -19.11
N GLN A 108 2.92 16.74 -19.65
CA GLN A 108 2.70 18.02 -18.99
C GLN A 108 1.20 18.30 -18.85
N TYR A 109 0.82 18.99 -17.77
CA TYR A 109 -0.56 19.40 -17.53
C TYR A 109 -0.60 20.75 -16.82
N ALA A 110 -1.26 21.73 -17.43
CA ALA A 110 -1.47 23.05 -16.84
C ALA A 110 -2.64 22.99 -15.85
N ILE A 111 -2.39 23.32 -14.58
CA ILE A 111 -3.40 23.26 -13.51
C ILE A 111 -4.46 24.35 -13.73
N GLY A 112 -5.74 23.93 -13.76
CA GLY A 112 -6.89 24.83 -13.76
C GLY A 112 -7.27 25.29 -12.35
N ASN A 113 -8.08 26.36 -12.26
CA ASN A 113 -8.47 26.97 -10.98
C ASN A 113 -9.44 26.13 -10.12
N GLU A 114 -10.11 25.13 -10.70
CA GLU A 114 -11.12 24.32 -9.99
C GLU A 114 -10.59 22.94 -9.56
N ASP A 115 -9.39 22.57 -10.00
CA ASP A 115 -8.85 21.23 -9.84
C ASP A 115 -7.90 21.14 -8.66
N ASN A 116 -8.24 20.28 -7.68
CA ASN A 116 -7.49 20.15 -6.43
C ASN A 116 -6.70 18.83 -6.30
N GLU A 117 -6.97 17.85 -7.15
CA GLU A 117 -6.40 16.51 -7.04
C GLU A 117 -6.21 15.89 -8.42
N PHE A 118 -4.97 15.49 -8.70
CA PHE A 118 -4.52 14.94 -9.98
C PHE A 118 -3.87 13.58 -9.77
N TYR A 119 -4.07 12.70 -10.73
CA TYR A 119 -3.50 11.36 -10.78
C TYR A 119 -2.68 11.19 -12.05
N VAL A 120 -1.51 10.58 -11.89
CA VAL A 120 -0.67 10.16 -13.01
C VAL A 120 -1.06 8.74 -13.38
N ILE A 121 -1.54 8.55 -14.61
CA ILE A 121 -2.02 7.29 -15.13
C ILE A 121 -1.07 6.79 -16.21
N LEU A 122 -0.61 5.55 -16.06
CA LEU A 122 0.16 4.84 -17.08
C LEU A 122 -0.72 3.78 -17.72
N THR A 123 -0.91 3.86 -19.03
CA THR A 123 -1.67 2.91 -19.84
C THR A 123 -0.71 2.11 -20.73
N VAL A 124 -0.96 0.82 -20.92
CA VAL A 124 -0.24 -0.02 -21.88
C VAL A 124 -1.18 -0.55 -22.94
N ASN A 125 -0.71 -0.54 -24.19
CA ASN A 125 -1.36 -1.21 -25.29
C ASN A 125 -0.34 -2.12 -26.00
N PRO A 126 -0.35 -3.45 -25.74
CA PRO A 126 0.65 -4.34 -26.32
C PRO A 126 0.38 -4.70 -27.78
N TYR A 127 -0.77 -4.28 -28.32
CA TYR A 127 -1.13 -4.52 -29.72
C TYR A 127 -0.66 -3.39 -30.63
N GLU A 128 -0.42 -2.20 -30.06
CA GLU A 128 0.23 -1.09 -30.76
C GLU A 128 1.75 -1.21 -30.58
N ARG A 129 2.47 -1.18 -31.71
CA ARG A 129 3.88 -1.57 -31.79
C ARG A 129 4.73 -0.34 -32.09
N ILE A 130 5.56 0.05 -31.13
CA ILE A 130 6.56 1.09 -31.30
C ILE A 130 7.82 0.45 -31.93
N PRO A 131 8.20 0.81 -33.16
CA PRO A 131 9.41 0.28 -33.79
C PRO A 131 10.66 0.82 -33.08
N VAL A 132 11.60 -0.04 -32.71
CA VAL A 132 12.81 0.33 -31.96
C VAL A 132 14.08 -0.40 -32.43
N GLY A 133 15.24 0.12 -32.00
CA GLY A 133 16.57 -0.43 -32.29
C GLY A 133 17.19 0.19 -33.54
N ASN A 134 18.51 0.09 -33.68
CA ASN A 134 19.22 0.72 -34.79
C ASN A 134 18.91 0.03 -36.12
N ALA A 135 18.57 0.83 -37.15
CA ALA A 135 18.35 0.32 -38.49
C ALA A 135 19.65 -0.30 -39.05
N ASN A 136 19.52 -1.46 -39.69
CA ASN A 136 20.64 -2.10 -40.36
C ASN A 136 20.90 -1.39 -41.70
N PRO A 137 22.09 -0.78 -41.93
CA PRO A 137 22.38 -0.08 -43.19
C PRO A 137 22.34 -0.98 -44.43
N ASN A 138 22.48 -2.31 -44.25
CA ASN A 138 22.44 -3.28 -45.34
C ASN A 138 21.01 -3.81 -45.63
N GLU A 139 20.00 -3.36 -44.88
CA GLU A 139 18.60 -3.72 -45.11
C GLU A 139 17.92 -2.66 -45.97
N GLU A 140 17.23 -3.09 -47.03
CA GLU A 140 16.45 -2.21 -47.91
C GLU A 140 14.97 -2.61 -47.91
N PRO A 141 14.04 -1.71 -47.53
CA PRO A 141 14.29 -0.37 -46.99
C PRO A 141 14.82 -0.43 -45.54
N PRO A 142 15.64 0.56 -45.11
CA PRO A 142 16.08 0.63 -43.73
C PRO A 142 14.88 0.69 -42.78
N ARG A 143 14.88 -0.18 -41.76
CA ARG A 143 13.83 -0.21 -40.74
C ARG A 143 14.40 -0.54 -39.37
N HIS A 144 13.64 -0.20 -38.34
CA HIS A 144 13.90 -0.66 -36.98
C HIS A 144 13.68 -2.19 -36.88
N PRO A 145 14.63 -2.94 -36.28
CA PRO A 145 14.57 -4.40 -36.26
C PRO A 145 13.60 -4.97 -35.21
N TYR A 146 13.25 -4.22 -34.16
CA TYR A 146 12.45 -4.70 -33.03
C TYR A 146 11.22 -3.82 -32.79
N VAL A 147 10.33 -4.31 -31.92
CA VAL A 147 9.16 -3.55 -31.47
C VAL A 147 9.00 -3.63 -29.96
N LEU A 148 8.47 -2.56 -29.36
CA LEU A 148 8.01 -2.50 -27.98
C LEU A 148 6.52 -2.13 -27.93
N PRO A 149 5.80 -2.48 -26.87
CA PRO A 149 4.40 -2.06 -26.71
C PRO A 149 4.28 -0.54 -26.51
N GLU A 150 3.13 0.01 -26.88
CA GLU A 150 2.81 1.42 -26.62
C GLU A 150 2.52 1.65 -25.12
N TYR A 151 3.07 2.73 -24.58
CA TYR A 151 2.88 3.16 -23.19
C TYR A 151 2.44 4.62 -23.14
N LYS A 152 1.22 4.92 -22.68
CA LYS A 152 0.71 6.29 -22.63
C LYS A 152 0.71 6.82 -21.20
N LEU A 153 1.30 7.99 -21.01
CA LEU A 153 1.29 8.71 -19.75
C LEU A 153 0.26 9.84 -19.81
N ASP A 154 -0.70 9.83 -18.90
CA ASP A 154 -1.75 10.84 -18.79
C ASP A 154 -1.77 11.43 -17.37
N ILE A 155 -2.11 12.71 -17.27
CA ILE A 155 -2.38 13.38 -15.98
C ILE A 155 -3.87 13.73 -16.00
N LEU A 156 -4.63 13.15 -15.08
CA LEU A 156 -6.08 13.30 -15.01
C LEU A 156 -6.51 13.87 -13.67
N THR A 157 -7.52 14.72 -13.69
CA THR A 157 -8.18 15.20 -12.46
C THR A 157 -8.97 14.06 -11.81
N LYS A 158 -9.22 14.14 -10.50
CA LYS A 158 -10.10 13.19 -9.81
C LYS A 158 -11.49 13.07 -10.43
N ALA A 159 -12.04 14.18 -10.92
CA ALA A 159 -13.33 14.22 -11.59
C ALA A 159 -13.30 13.42 -12.89
N GLU A 160 -12.22 13.51 -13.67
CA GLU A 160 -12.05 12.73 -14.89
C GLU A 160 -11.84 11.25 -14.61
N VAL A 161 -11.04 10.89 -13.61
CA VAL A 161 -10.85 9.48 -13.21
C VAL A 161 -12.18 8.84 -12.79
N SER A 162 -13.04 9.60 -12.10
CA SER A 162 -14.34 9.10 -11.65
C SER A 162 -15.38 8.99 -12.78
N LYS A 163 -15.30 9.86 -13.79
CA LYS A 163 -16.27 9.91 -14.91
C LYS A 163 -15.85 9.05 -16.10
N ARG A 164 -14.55 8.82 -16.31
CA ARG A 164 -14.02 8.03 -17.42
C ARG A 164 -13.98 6.56 -17.02
N GLU A 165 -14.55 5.69 -17.85
CA GLU A 165 -14.15 4.28 -17.84
C GLU A 165 -12.73 4.18 -18.42
N LEU A 166 -11.71 4.30 -17.55
CA LEU A 166 -10.29 4.19 -17.94
C LEU A 166 -9.91 2.78 -18.45
N GLY A 167 -10.85 1.84 -18.50
CA GLY A 167 -10.62 0.45 -18.88
C GLY A 167 -9.74 -0.28 -17.88
N LEU A 168 -9.20 -1.43 -18.27
CA LEU A 168 -8.41 -2.29 -17.39
C LEU A 168 -6.91 -2.26 -17.69
N HIS A 169 -6.47 -1.48 -18.67
CA HIS A 169 -5.10 -1.52 -19.21
C HIS A 169 -4.20 -0.44 -18.60
N HIS A 170 -4.59 0.13 -17.47
CA HIS A 170 -3.88 1.23 -16.84
C HIS A 170 -3.55 0.92 -15.37
N ILE A 171 -2.63 1.70 -14.83
CA ILE A 171 -2.31 1.79 -13.41
C ILE A 171 -2.12 3.25 -13.01
N THR A 172 -2.52 3.61 -11.80
CA THR A 172 -2.20 4.92 -11.20
C THR A 172 -0.83 4.85 -10.55
N ILE A 173 0.09 5.73 -10.93
CA ILE A 173 1.50 5.68 -10.50
C ILE A 173 1.96 6.91 -9.71
N GLY A 174 1.14 7.95 -9.64
CA GLY A 174 1.48 9.18 -8.92
C GLY A 174 0.24 10.00 -8.59
N LYS A 175 0.42 10.92 -7.64
CA LYS A 175 -0.65 11.79 -7.13
C LYS A 175 -0.11 13.18 -6.81
N VAL A 176 -0.82 14.21 -7.26
CA VAL A 176 -0.52 15.62 -6.97
C VAL A 176 -1.77 16.25 -6.36
N ILE A 177 -1.59 17.05 -5.31
CA ILE A 177 -2.68 17.78 -4.65
C ILE A 177 -2.39 19.27 -4.69
N VAL A 178 -3.42 20.09 -4.87
CA VAL A 178 -3.32 21.54 -4.76
C VAL A 178 -3.87 21.93 -3.38
N LYS A 179 -3.02 22.54 -2.55
CA LYS A 179 -3.42 23.11 -1.26
C LYS A 179 -3.03 24.57 -1.23
N ASP A 180 -3.99 25.43 -0.92
CA ASP A 180 -3.79 26.90 -0.86
C ASP A 180 -3.24 27.47 -2.18
N ASN A 181 -3.77 26.99 -3.32
CA ASN A 181 -3.28 27.29 -4.68
C ASN A 181 -1.82 26.91 -4.96
N VAL A 182 -1.20 26.13 -4.08
CA VAL A 182 0.15 25.59 -4.27
C VAL A 182 0.05 24.10 -4.58
N PRO A 183 0.40 23.67 -5.81
CA PRO A 183 0.49 22.26 -6.12
C PRO A 183 1.65 21.62 -5.35
N LYS A 184 1.40 20.43 -4.81
CA LYS A 184 2.36 19.65 -4.02
C LYS A 184 2.27 18.19 -4.42
N LEU A 185 3.43 17.60 -4.67
CA LEU A 185 3.56 16.16 -4.84
C LEU A 185 3.18 15.44 -3.53
N VAL A 186 2.40 14.38 -3.64
CA VAL A 186 2.12 13.48 -2.52
C VAL A 186 3.26 12.47 -2.45
N GLU A 187 4.36 12.83 -1.77
CA GLU A 187 5.58 12.01 -1.70
C GLU A 187 5.36 10.62 -1.09
N ASN A 188 4.38 10.48 -0.19
CA ASN A 188 4.00 9.22 0.44
C ASN A 188 2.89 8.48 -0.31
N PHE A 189 2.63 8.84 -1.58
CA PHE A 189 1.67 8.11 -2.40
C PHE A 189 2.22 6.72 -2.70
N ILE A 190 1.46 5.70 -2.34
CA ILE A 190 1.79 4.30 -2.66
C ILE A 190 0.81 3.84 -3.74
N PRO A 191 1.29 3.58 -4.97
CA PRO A 191 0.44 3.10 -6.05
C PRO A 191 -0.08 1.68 -5.78
N PRO A 192 -1.04 1.17 -6.59
CA PRO A 192 -1.39 -0.25 -6.62
C PRO A 192 -0.13 -1.13 -6.62
N CYS A 193 -0.14 -2.15 -5.77
CA CYS A 193 0.98 -3.05 -5.57
C CYS A 193 0.46 -4.49 -5.52
N LYS A 194 0.99 -5.38 -6.36
CA LYS A 194 0.57 -6.78 -6.39
C LYS A 194 0.89 -7.48 -5.08
N SER A 195 2.02 -7.13 -4.46
CA SER A 195 2.46 -7.65 -3.17
C SER A 195 3.10 -6.59 -2.27
N ILE A 196 3.22 -6.88 -0.98
CA ILE A 196 3.96 -6.07 0.00
C ILE A 196 5.43 -5.86 -0.45
N GLN A 197 6.03 -6.82 -1.15
CA GLN A 197 7.38 -6.69 -1.70
C GLN A 197 7.49 -5.72 -2.90
N SER A 198 6.39 -5.14 -3.38
CA SER A 198 6.39 -4.31 -4.59
C SER A 198 6.79 -2.85 -4.36
N HIS A 199 6.80 -2.38 -3.11
CA HIS A 199 7.14 -1.00 -2.77
C HIS A 199 7.99 -0.90 -1.49
N ALA A 200 8.94 0.02 -1.44
CA ALA A 200 9.86 0.17 -0.30
C ALA A 200 9.13 0.49 1.00
N ASP A 201 8.17 1.44 0.97
CA ASP A 201 7.40 1.81 2.16
C ASP A 201 6.50 0.67 2.68
N LEU A 202 6.05 -0.22 1.79
CA LEU A 202 5.29 -1.41 2.18
C LEU A 202 6.19 -2.44 2.84
N LYS A 203 7.39 -2.69 2.30
CA LYS A 203 8.40 -3.55 2.94
C LYS A 203 8.78 -3.02 4.32
N PHE A 204 8.98 -1.72 4.44
CA PHE A 204 9.26 -1.05 5.71
C PHE A 204 8.10 -1.23 6.70
N THR A 205 6.88 -0.88 6.27
CA THR A 205 5.66 -1.04 7.09
C THR A 205 5.46 -2.49 7.52
N PHE A 206 5.76 -3.47 6.66
CA PHE A 206 5.65 -4.87 7.04
C PHE A 206 6.56 -5.24 8.21
N ASN A 207 7.86 -4.89 8.14
CA ASN A 207 8.82 -5.18 9.22
C ASN A 207 8.43 -4.51 10.53
N GLU A 208 7.91 -3.32 10.39
CA GLU A 208 7.56 -2.47 11.50
C GLU A 208 6.25 -3.02 12.14
N ILE A 209 5.34 -3.66 11.38
CA ILE A 209 4.21 -4.44 11.92
C ILE A 209 4.67 -5.72 12.61
N VAL A 210 5.74 -6.37 12.12
CA VAL A 210 6.36 -7.50 12.83
C VAL A 210 6.82 -7.06 14.22
N THR A 211 7.51 -5.92 14.32
CA THR A 211 7.94 -5.35 15.61
C THR A 211 6.75 -5.07 16.53
N PHE A 212 5.71 -4.44 15.99
CA PHE A 212 4.46 -4.18 16.72
C PHE A 212 3.85 -5.47 17.31
N PHE A 213 3.67 -6.51 16.49
CA PHE A 213 3.09 -7.78 16.95
C PHE A 213 3.93 -8.44 18.04
N ASN A 214 5.25 -8.41 17.93
CA ASN A 214 6.14 -9.01 18.94
C ASN A 214 6.04 -8.29 20.29
N LEU A 215 5.98 -6.95 20.25
CA LEU A 215 5.84 -6.16 21.47
C LEU A 215 4.47 -6.36 22.11
N MET A 216 3.40 -6.37 21.30
CA MET A 216 2.05 -6.65 21.79
C MET A 216 1.93 -8.05 22.41
N GLU A 217 2.55 -9.07 21.80
CA GLU A 217 2.60 -10.44 22.33
C GLU A 217 3.32 -10.48 23.68
N SER A 218 4.51 -9.88 23.76
CA SER A 218 5.31 -9.81 24.98
C SER A 218 4.59 -9.05 26.10
N TYR A 219 4.07 -7.86 25.83
CA TYR A 219 3.35 -7.06 26.82
C TYR A 219 2.09 -7.78 27.32
N SER A 220 1.31 -8.38 26.42
CA SER A 220 0.13 -9.16 26.81
C SER A 220 0.51 -10.32 27.73
N MET A 221 1.56 -11.07 27.39
CA MET A 221 2.05 -12.19 28.19
C MET A 221 2.50 -11.73 29.59
N HIS A 222 3.29 -10.66 29.68
CA HIS A 222 3.79 -10.16 30.95
C HIS A 222 2.68 -9.61 31.85
N VAL A 223 1.68 -8.91 31.28
CA VAL A 223 0.51 -8.44 32.04
C VAL A 223 -0.27 -9.62 32.62
N ILE A 224 -0.51 -10.67 31.83
CA ILE A 224 -1.17 -11.91 32.30
C ILE A 224 -0.38 -12.54 33.45
N GLN A 225 0.94 -12.73 33.26
CA GLN A 225 1.81 -13.32 34.28
C GLN A 225 1.79 -12.50 35.58
N LYS A 226 1.86 -11.17 35.48
CA LYS A 226 1.83 -10.25 36.62
C LYS A 226 0.54 -10.36 37.42
N ILE A 227 -0.61 -10.42 36.74
CA ILE A 227 -1.92 -10.57 37.39
C ILE A 227 -1.97 -11.89 38.17
N TYR A 228 -1.50 -13.00 37.57
CA TYR A 228 -1.46 -14.29 38.26
C TYR A 228 -0.45 -14.36 39.41
N GLN A 229 0.78 -13.88 39.21
CA GLN A 229 1.83 -13.91 40.24
C GLN A 229 1.46 -13.07 41.46
N LYS A 230 0.89 -11.88 41.24
CA LYS A 230 0.44 -11.00 42.31
C LYS A 230 -0.97 -11.35 42.84
N LYS A 231 -1.60 -12.41 42.32
CA LYS A 231 -2.95 -12.89 42.70
C LYS A 231 -3.98 -11.77 42.75
N GLN A 232 -3.96 -10.88 41.75
CA GLN A 232 -4.90 -9.75 41.68
C GLN A 232 -6.31 -10.28 41.42
N SER A 233 -7.30 -9.74 42.13
CA SER A 233 -8.70 -10.20 42.09
C SER A 233 -9.70 -9.05 42.04
N ASN A 234 -9.25 -7.86 41.64
CA ASN A 234 -10.14 -6.71 41.46
C ASN A 234 -10.76 -6.72 40.04
N ASP A 235 -11.88 -6.04 39.86
CA ASP A 235 -12.64 -6.08 38.60
C ASP A 235 -11.81 -5.60 37.39
N LEU A 236 -11.03 -4.52 37.56
CA LEU A 236 -10.13 -4.01 36.51
C LEU A 236 -9.09 -5.06 36.09
N SER A 237 -8.49 -5.77 37.05
CA SER A 237 -7.52 -6.84 36.76
C SER A 237 -8.17 -8.01 36.01
N HIS A 238 -9.43 -8.35 36.31
CA HIS A 238 -10.15 -9.39 35.57
C HIS A 238 -10.47 -8.96 34.13
N MET A 239 -10.88 -7.71 33.93
CA MET A 239 -11.17 -7.18 32.59
C MET A 239 -9.92 -7.06 31.72
N VAL A 240 -8.82 -6.53 32.28
CA VAL A 240 -7.53 -6.45 31.58
C VAL A 240 -6.99 -7.84 31.27
N LEU A 241 -7.09 -8.79 32.21
CA LEU A 241 -6.72 -10.19 31.97
C LEU A 241 -7.46 -10.77 30.77
N HIS A 242 -8.77 -10.57 30.70
CA HIS A 242 -9.59 -11.03 29.57
C HIS A 242 -9.08 -10.46 28.24
N ILE A 243 -8.87 -9.14 28.17
CA ILE A 243 -8.37 -8.48 26.94
C ILE A 243 -7.00 -9.02 26.53
N CYS A 244 -6.04 -9.08 27.45
CA CYS A 244 -4.69 -9.55 27.15
C CYS A 244 -4.68 -11.01 26.69
N GLN A 245 -5.51 -11.88 27.28
CA GLN A 245 -5.64 -13.28 26.84
C GLN A 245 -6.17 -13.38 25.42
N ARG A 246 -7.25 -12.65 25.11
CA ARG A 246 -7.86 -12.65 23.76
C ARG A 246 -6.92 -12.08 22.70
N VAL A 247 -6.17 -11.03 23.04
CA VAL A 247 -5.13 -10.47 22.16
C VAL A 247 -4.00 -11.48 21.92
N LEU A 248 -3.47 -12.08 22.98
CA LEU A 248 -2.39 -13.07 22.88
C LEU A 248 -2.80 -14.28 22.03
N GLU A 249 -4.00 -14.81 22.22
CA GLU A 249 -4.55 -15.91 21.39
C GLU A 249 -4.60 -15.54 19.91
N ASN A 250 -5.06 -14.33 19.58
CA ASN A 250 -5.12 -13.84 18.21
C ASN A 250 -3.73 -13.64 17.58
N LEU A 251 -2.78 -13.12 18.35
CA LEU A 251 -1.40 -12.90 17.91
C LEU A 251 -0.67 -14.23 17.66
N ASN A 252 -0.79 -15.20 18.57
CA ASN A 252 -0.21 -16.53 18.42
C ASN A 252 -0.68 -17.22 17.12
N ARG A 253 -1.93 -16.98 16.71
CA ARG A 253 -2.46 -17.47 15.43
C ARG A 253 -1.93 -16.70 14.22
N SER A 254 -1.79 -15.38 14.34
CA SER A 254 -1.53 -14.50 13.19
C SER A 254 -0.05 -14.34 12.87
N ILE A 255 0.83 -14.31 13.87
CA ILE A 255 2.27 -14.02 13.72
C ILE A 255 2.98 -15.02 12.78
N PRO A 256 2.77 -16.35 12.88
CA PRO A 256 3.47 -17.30 12.01
C PRO A 256 3.14 -17.10 10.52
N GLU A 257 1.86 -16.97 10.20
CA GLU A 257 1.37 -16.72 8.83
C GLU A 257 1.90 -15.38 8.31
N PHE A 258 1.82 -14.33 9.13
CA PHE A 258 2.30 -12.99 8.79
C PHE A 258 3.78 -12.99 8.38
N ARG A 259 4.65 -13.67 9.15
CA ARG A 259 6.09 -13.71 8.88
C ARG A 259 6.45 -14.58 7.68
N MET A 260 5.76 -15.71 7.51
CA MET A 260 6.15 -16.72 6.53
C MET A 260 5.53 -16.49 5.15
N GLN A 261 4.31 -15.95 5.10
CA GLN A 261 3.49 -15.92 3.88
C GLN A 261 3.13 -14.48 3.47
N ASP A 262 2.59 -13.67 4.38
CA ASP A 262 1.91 -12.40 4.03
C ASP A 262 2.82 -11.39 3.32
N LYS A 263 4.14 -11.45 3.51
CA LYS A 263 5.09 -10.57 2.81
C LYS A 263 5.03 -10.68 1.28
N TYR A 264 4.55 -11.81 0.75
CA TYR A 264 4.38 -12.04 -0.69
C TYR A 264 2.95 -11.77 -1.19
N GLU A 265 2.02 -11.52 -0.27
CA GLU A 265 0.62 -11.25 -0.55
C GLU A 265 0.36 -9.76 -0.78
N SER A 266 -0.86 -9.45 -1.24
CA SER A 266 -1.33 -8.06 -1.40
C SER A 266 -1.28 -7.27 -0.08
N PRO A 267 -1.00 -5.95 -0.12
CA PRO A 267 -1.01 -5.07 1.06
C PRO A 267 -2.30 -5.10 1.88
N ILE A 268 -3.44 -5.47 1.30
CA ILE A 268 -4.69 -5.61 2.07
C ILE A 268 -4.59 -6.68 3.17
N VAL A 269 -3.76 -7.71 2.98
CA VAL A 269 -3.64 -8.81 3.93
C VAL A 269 -3.09 -8.33 5.27
N MET A 270 -2.03 -7.53 5.28
CA MET A 270 -1.49 -6.96 6.52
C MET A 270 -2.49 -6.01 7.22
N ILE A 271 -3.24 -5.24 6.44
CA ILE A 271 -4.28 -4.34 6.95
C ILE A 271 -5.41 -5.15 7.61
N ASN A 272 -5.82 -6.27 6.99
CA ASN A 272 -6.83 -7.16 7.54
C ASN A 272 -6.40 -7.81 8.85
N LYS A 273 -5.11 -8.17 9.02
CA LYS A 273 -4.61 -8.71 10.30
C LYS A 273 -4.75 -7.70 11.43
N LEU A 274 -4.44 -6.43 11.16
CA LEU A 274 -4.62 -5.35 12.14
C LEU A 274 -6.09 -5.02 12.41
N SER A 275 -6.93 -5.03 11.37
CA SER A 275 -8.39 -4.86 11.56
C SER A 275 -8.97 -6.00 12.39
N GLY A 276 -8.49 -7.23 12.19
CA GLY A 276 -8.82 -8.40 13.01
C GLY A 276 -8.42 -8.21 14.47
N LEU A 277 -7.21 -7.71 14.74
CA LEU A 277 -6.77 -7.38 16.10
C LEU A 277 -7.64 -6.29 16.74
N ALA A 278 -7.97 -5.22 16.01
CA ALA A 278 -8.87 -4.17 16.48
C ALA A 278 -10.26 -4.74 16.86
N ARG A 279 -10.80 -5.68 16.07
CA ARG A 279 -12.05 -6.39 16.38
C ARG A 279 -11.95 -7.20 17.65
N VAL A 280 -10.84 -7.89 17.88
CA VAL A 280 -10.61 -8.66 19.12
C VAL A 280 -10.59 -7.74 20.32
N ILE A 281 -9.87 -6.61 20.24
CA ILE A 281 -9.79 -5.63 21.33
C ILE A 281 -11.17 -5.03 21.61
N LYS A 282 -11.87 -4.55 20.57
CA LYS A 282 -13.20 -3.95 20.72
C LYS A 282 -14.22 -4.93 21.31
N SER A 283 -14.29 -6.15 20.80
CA SER A 283 -15.22 -7.15 21.31
C SER A 283 -14.89 -7.56 22.75
N SER A 284 -13.61 -7.61 23.12
CA SER A 284 -13.19 -7.89 24.51
C SER A 284 -13.57 -6.76 25.48
N LEU A 285 -13.59 -5.50 25.03
CA LEU A 285 -14.12 -4.37 25.81
C LEU A 285 -15.65 -4.44 25.93
N ASP A 286 -16.35 -4.80 24.85
CA ASP A 286 -17.81 -4.75 24.79
C ASP A 286 -18.49 -5.86 25.60
N VAL A 287 -17.79 -6.95 25.93
CA VAL A 287 -18.28 -7.97 26.88
C VAL A 287 -18.63 -7.37 28.25
N PHE A 288 -18.02 -6.23 28.62
CA PHE A 288 -18.23 -5.56 29.90
C PHE A 288 -19.24 -4.39 29.85
N VAL A 289 -19.99 -4.25 28.75
CA VAL A 289 -21.06 -3.25 28.67
C VAL A 289 -22.10 -3.51 29.77
N GLY A 290 -22.39 -2.48 30.56
CA GLY A 290 -23.36 -2.55 31.67
C GLY A 290 -22.80 -3.13 32.98
N THR A 291 -21.55 -3.61 33.00
CA THR A 291 -20.92 -4.17 34.22
C THR A 291 -19.66 -3.42 34.64
N GLY A 292 -18.82 -2.98 33.69
CA GLY A 292 -17.55 -2.30 34.03
C GLY A 292 -16.81 -1.62 32.88
N LYS A 293 -17.36 -1.62 31.66
CA LYS A 293 -16.69 -1.06 30.47
C LYS A 293 -16.29 0.42 30.64
N GLU A 294 -17.18 1.26 31.17
CA GLU A 294 -16.88 2.69 31.34
C GLU A 294 -15.74 2.92 32.33
N GLU A 295 -15.72 2.17 33.43
CA GLU A 295 -14.63 2.25 34.41
C GLU A 295 -13.30 1.79 33.79
N LEU A 296 -13.34 0.70 33.03
CA LEU A 296 -12.17 0.19 32.32
C LEU A 296 -11.66 1.18 31.28
N LEU A 297 -12.55 1.78 30.47
CA LEU A 297 -12.15 2.76 29.47
C LEU A 297 -11.50 3.97 30.12
N ASN A 298 -12.12 4.53 31.17
CA ASN A 298 -11.52 5.62 31.94
C ASN A 298 -10.13 5.23 32.47
N TYR A 299 -10.00 4.04 33.05
CA TYR A 299 -8.72 3.53 33.52
C TYR A 299 -7.67 3.43 32.40
N LEU A 300 -8.03 2.89 31.23
CA LEU A 300 -7.10 2.75 30.09
C LEU A 300 -6.70 4.13 29.53
N THR A 301 -7.64 5.08 29.50
CA THR A 301 -7.41 6.42 28.96
C THR A 301 -6.56 7.29 29.89
N ASP A 302 -6.70 7.12 31.22
CA ASP A 302 -5.90 7.81 32.23
C ASP A 302 -4.39 7.54 32.07
N TRP A 303 -4.01 6.34 31.61
CA TRP A 303 -2.59 5.98 31.40
C TRP A 303 -2.04 6.38 30.04
N CYS A 304 -2.89 6.80 29.11
CA CYS A 304 -2.51 7.13 27.73
C CYS A 304 -2.59 8.62 27.40
N ASP A 305 -2.87 9.50 28.36
CA ASP A 305 -3.07 10.95 28.16
C ASP A 305 -4.06 11.28 27.03
N LEU A 306 -5.06 10.41 26.83
CA LEU A 306 -6.07 10.53 25.79
C LEU A 306 -7.45 10.63 26.42
N ASN A 307 -8.37 11.33 25.77
CA ASN A 307 -9.77 11.26 26.15
C ASN A 307 -10.42 9.99 25.57
N GLN A 308 -11.44 9.47 26.25
CA GLN A 308 -12.18 8.25 25.87
C GLN A 308 -12.70 8.29 24.43
N GLY A 309 -13.21 9.44 23.98
CA GLY A 309 -13.71 9.59 22.61
C GLY A 309 -12.60 9.39 21.56
N ALA A 310 -11.40 9.91 21.79
CA ALA A 310 -10.26 9.72 20.89
C ALA A 310 -9.84 8.25 20.80
N PHE A 311 -9.81 7.54 21.92
CA PHE A 311 -9.51 6.11 21.96
C PHE A 311 -10.52 5.29 21.16
N GLU A 312 -11.82 5.51 21.40
CA GLU A 312 -12.88 4.79 20.69
C GLU A 312 -12.91 5.14 19.20
N ASN A 313 -12.64 6.39 18.84
CA ASN A 313 -12.58 6.81 17.43
C ASN A 313 -11.48 6.06 16.66
N VAL A 314 -10.27 5.91 17.24
CA VAL A 314 -9.19 5.14 16.59
C VAL A 314 -9.58 3.68 16.38
N LEU A 315 -10.29 3.08 17.34
CA LEU A 315 -10.83 1.73 17.17
C LEU A 315 -11.88 1.68 16.05
N ILE A 316 -12.86 2.58 16.06
CA ILE A 316 -13.91 2.65 15.03
C ILE A 316 -13.30 2.84 13.64
N ASP A 317 -12.34 3.75 13.50
CA ASP A 317 -11.64 4.01 12.25
C ASP A 317 -10.95 2.76 11.67
N MET A 318 -10.40 1.92 12.54
CA MET A 318 -9.76 0.66 12.16
C MET A 318 -10.77 -0.46 11.86
N LEU A 319 -11.93 -0.45 12.53
CA LEU A 319 -13.02 -1.40 12.29
C LEU A 319 -13.74 -1.14 10.96
N GLU A 320 -13.88 0.13 10.60
CA GLU A 320 -14.55 0.61 9.38
C GLU A 320 -13.58 0.95 8.26
N ILE A 321 -12.33 0.49 8.35
CA ILE A 321 -11.30 0.76 7.35
C ILE A 321 -11.76 0.33 5.96
N LYS A 322 -11.73 1.26 5.01
CA LYS A 322 -12.03 1.02 3.60
C LYS A 322 -10.72 0.97 2.85
N TYR A 323 -10.34 -0.22 2.39
CA TYR A 323 -9.15 -0.41 1.60
C TYR A 323 -9.39 0.09 0.17
N GLU A 324 -8.55 1.03 -0.26
CA GLU A 324 -8.52 1.52 -1.64
C GLU A 324 -7.17 1.16 -2.26
N HIS A 325 -7.16 0.22 -3.20
CA HIS A 325 -5.92 -0.29 -3.78
C HIS A 325 -5.17 0.77 -4.62
N THR A 326 -5.89 1.78 -5.10
CA THR A 326 -5.36 2.93 -5.84
C THR A 326 -4.73 4.01 -4.95
N ASP A 327 -4.94 3.95 -3.62
CA ASP A 327 -4.33 4.85 -2.63
C ASP A 327 -4.08 4.08 -1.32
N ILE A 328 -3.10 3.18 -1.35
CA ILE A 328 -2.82 2.26 -0.23
C ILE A 328 -2.44 3.03 1.04
N ASN A 329 -1.74 4.15 0.88
CA ASN A 329 -1.25 4.97 1.98
C ASN A 329 -2.37 5.51 2.87
N ALA A 330 -3.55 5.84 2.31
CA ALA A 330 -4.70 6.28 3.11
C ALA A 330 -5.11 5.24 4.18
N SER A 331 -5.00 3.95 3.87
CA SER A 331 -5.26 2.87 4.84
C SER A 331 -4.10 2.71 5.83
N LEU A 332 -2.86 2.91 5.40
CA LEU A 332 -1.68 2.80 6.27
C LEU A 332 -1.65 3.87 7.35
N LEU A 333 -2.18 5.07 7.08
CA LEU A 333 -2.31 6.13 8.09
C LEU A 333 -3.18 5.68 9.26
N LYS A 334 -4.33 5.05 8.99
CA LYS A 334 -5.23 4.51 10.03
C LYS A 334 -4.57 3.36 10.80
N VAL A 335 -3.90 2.46 10.08
CA VAL A 335 -3.09 1.38 10.66
C VAL A 335 -2.03 1.91 11.61
N SER A 336 -1.33 3.00 11.23
CA SER A 336 -0.31 3.62 12.05
C SER A 336 -0.90 4.21 13.33
N SER A 337 -1.99 5.00 13.23
CA SER A 337 -2.67 5.56 14.40
C SER A 337 -3.13 4.48 15.38
N PHE A 338 -3.74 3.41 14.87
CA PHE A 338 -4.15 2.27 15.70
C PHE A 338 -2.97 1.58 16.39
N SER A 339 -1.91 1.27 15.62
CA SER A 339 -0.75 0.54 16.14
C SER A 339 -0.01 1.35 17.21
N LYS A 340 0.19 2.66 16.99
CA LYS A 340 0.82 3.55 17.98
C LYS A 340 0.01 3.58 19.29
N LEU A 341 -1.31 3.77 19.20
CA LEU A 341 -2.19 3.82 20.36
C LEU A 341 -2.16 2.51 21.16
N MET A 342 -2.36 1.38 20.48
CA MET A 342 -2.39 0.07 21.14
C MET A 342 -1.05 -0.28 21.75
N LEU A 343 0.05 0.02 21.06
CA LEU A 343 1.38 -0.25 21.59
C LEU A 343 1.65 0.58 22.85
N SER A 344 1.31 1.87 22.84
CA SER A 344 1.45 2.75 24.01
C SER A 344 0.64 2.22 25.20
N LEU A 345 -0.62 1.85 24.97
CA LEU A 345 -1.50 1.31 26.00
C LEU A 345 -0.95 0.04 26.63
N PHE A 346 -0.60 -0.96 25.81
CA PHE A 346 -0.12 -2.25 26.31
C PHE A 346 1.25 -2.11 26.97
N LYS A 347 2.10 -1.20 26.49
CA LYS A 347 3.37 -0.86 27.15
C LYS A 347 3.12 -0.29 28.56
N LYS A 348 2.22 0.67 28.70
CA LYS A 348 1.88 1.26 30.01
C LYS A 348 1.33 0.21 30.97
N LEU A 349 0.37 -0.62 30.53
CA LEU A 349 -0.14 -1.75 31.34
C LEU A 349 0.98 -2.72 31.77
N ASN A 350 1.95 -2.96 30.88
CA ASN A 350 3.13 -3.76 31.18
C ASN A 350 4.08 -3.10 32.19
N GLU A 351 4.19 -1.77 32.23
CA GLU A 351 5.02 -1.03 33.19
C GLU A 351 4.38 -0.92 34.58
N LEU A 352 3.05 -0.98 34.70
CA LEU A 352 2.35 -0.86 35.97
C LEU A 352 2.65 -2.02 36.93
N ASP A 353 2.98 -1.72 38.18
CA ASP A 353 3.15 -2.77 39.18
C ASP A 353 1.85 -3.51 39.52
N TYR A 354 0.72 -2.82 39.50
CA TYR A 354 -0.57 -3.36 39.88
C TYR A 354 -1.65 -2.80 38.95
N ILE A 355 -2.58 -3.66 38.51
CA ILE A 355 -3.70 -3.24 37.65
C ILE A 355 -4.89 -2.92 38.54
N GLY A 356 -5.27 -1.66 38.59
CA GLY A 356 -6.31 -1.12 39.47
C GLY A 356 -5.94 0.26 40.01
N LYS A 357 -6.92 0.96 40.61
CA LYS A 357 -6.66 2.23 41.31
C LYS A 357 -5.88 1.92 42.60
N LYS A 358 -4.69 2.51 42.77
CA LYS A 358 -3.98 2.44 44.05
C LYS A 358 -4.84 3.17 45.10
N GLU A 359 -4.97 2.62 46.30
CA GLU A 359 -5.34 3.42 47.46
C GLU A 359 -4.25 4.49 47.65
N ASP A 360 -4.67 5.75 47.77
CA ASP A 360 -3.82 6.94 47.73
C ASP A 360 -2.46 6.78 48.43
N SER A 361 -1.41 6.67 47.63
CA SER A 361 -0.04 6.92 48.07
C SER A 361 0.45 8.15 47.32
N ASN A 362 0.29 9.31 47.97
CA ASN A 362 0.85 10.60 47.58
C ASN A 362 2.36 10.47 47.32
N ILE A 363 2.75 10.23 46.07
CA ILE A 363 4.13 10.33 45.63
C ILE A 363 4.14 11.08 44.29
N PHE A 364 4.42 12.39 44.38
CA PHE A 364 4.73 13.24 43.24
C PHE A 364 6.15 12.95 42.77
N VAL A 365 6.32 12.60 41.49
CA VAL A 365 7.62 12.53 40.81
C VAL A 365 7.64 13.66 39.78
N LYS A 366 8.65 14.54 39.86
CA LYS A 366 8.93 15.58 38.86
C LYS A 366 9.53 14.92 37.62
N GLU A 367 8.97 15.21 36.44
CA GLU A 367 9.60 14.92 35.15
C GLU A 367 10.67 15.98 34.81
N GLU A 368 11.84 15.51 34.36
CA GLU A 368 12.80 16.34 33.62
C GLU A 368 12.50 16.25 32.12
N VAL A 369 12.51 17.42 31.47
CA VAL A 369 12.27 17.59 30.04
C VAL A 369 13.54 17.20 29.28
N VAL A 370 13.43 16.29 28.32
CA VAL A 370 14.50 15.98 27.37
C VAL A 370 14.14 16.60 26.02
N ASP A 371 15.03 17.46 25.53
CA ASP A 371 14.95 18.09 24.20
C ASP A 371 15.11 17.04 23.08
N ASN A 372 14.13 16.98 22.17
CA ASN A 372 14.24 16.22 20.94
C ASN A 372 14.82 17.11 19.83
N VAL A 373 15.95 16.67 19.27
CA VAL A 373 16.55 17.24 18.05
C VAL A 373 15.89 16.57 16.85
N GLU A 374 15.19 17.35 16.02
CA GLU A 374 14.64 16.89 14.75
C GLU A 374 15.75 16.47 13.79
N VAL A 375 15.78 15.18 13.44
CA VAL A 375 16.48 14.68 12.26
C VAL A 375 15.42 14.29 11.24
N LYS A 376 15.39 14.98 10.09
CA LYS A 376 14.59 14.58 8.94
C LYS A 376 15.02 13.18 8.48
N ASN A 377 14.26 12.17 8.88
CA ASN A 377 14.35 10.81 8.37
C ASN A 377 12.94 10.27 8.10
N ARG A 378 12.85 9.32 7.18
CA ARG A 378 11.60 8.68 6.73
C ARG A 378 10.74 8.30 7.95
N ARG A 379 9.49 8.75 7.96
CA ARG A 379 8.55 8.56 9.09
C ARG A 379 8.43 7.08 9.44
N SER A 380 9.00 6.67 10.57
CA SER A 380 8.67 5.38 11.19
C SER A 380 7.22 5.43 11.65
N PHE A 381 6.50 4.31 11.52
CA PHE A 381 5.13 4.24 12.00
C PHE A 381 5.06 3.86 13.49
N LEU A 382 6.14 3.32 14.06
CA LEU A 382 6.22 2.92 15.48
C LEU A 382 6.94 3.91 16.37
N LEU A 383 7.81 4.75 15.80
CA LEU A 383 8.59 5.74 16.52
C LEU A 383 8.45 7.07 15.77
N ASP A 384 8.26 8.16 16.51
CA ASP A 384 8.38 9.51 15.94
C ASP A 384 9.84 9.81 15.56
#